data_AF-A0A2S9GDJ9-F1
#
_entry.id   AF-A0A2S9GDJ9-F1
#
_cell.length_a   1.000
_cell.length_b   1.000
_cell.length_c   1.000
_cell.angle_alpha   90.00
_cell.angle_beta   90.00
_cell.angle_gamma   90.00
#
_symmetry.space_group_name_H-M   'P 1'
#
loop_
_entity.id
_entity.type
_entity.pdbx_description
1 polymer ?
#
loop_
_entity_poly.entity_id
_entity_poly.type
_entity_poly.pdbx_seq_one_letter_code
_entity_poly.pdbx_strand_id
1 'polypeptide(L)'
;DGVASLIGTVVNPAGLIHAKTVPLRRMGSFAEPGLGASPVWHGFAIDQAGIVFGESTGVVGDQRIRIDLGALRILGDGFAWAPGS
;
A
#
# COMPACT_ATOMS: atom_id res chain seq x y z
N ASP A 1 -20.14 14.58 -6.60
CA ASP A 1 -18.71 14.81 -6.34
C ASP A 1 -17.85 13.70 -6.90
N GLY A 2 -16.76 14.05 -7.59
CA GLY A 2 -15.86 13.08 -8.23
C GLY A 2 -14.85 12.47 -7.25
N VAL A 3 -14.16 11.41 -7.67
CA VAL A 3 -13.07 10.82 -6.90
C VAL A 3 -11.91 11.82 -6.79
N ALA A 4 -11.46 12.10 -5.57
CA ALA A 4 -10.33 12.98 -5.28
C ALA A 4 -9.12 12.20 -4.73
N SER A 5 -9.36 11.08 -4.05
CA SER A 5 -8.37 10.30 -3.33
C SER A 5 -8.42 8.83 -3.74
N LEU A 6 -7.25 8.22 -3.88
CA LEU A 6 -7.07 6.81 -4.20
C LEU A 6 -6.32 6.12 -3.06
N ILE A 7 -6.95 5.09 -2.50
CA ILE A 7 -6.43 4.24 -1.44
C ILE A 7 -5.88 2.96 -2.09
N GLY A 8 -4.60 2.66 -1.88
CA GLY A 8 -4.03 1.37 -2.25
C GLY A 8 -3.69 0.57 -1.01
N THR A 9 -4.10 -0.70 -0.97
CA THR A 9 -3.87 -1.57 0.18
C THR A 9 -3.04 -2.79 -0.16
N VAL A 10 -2.20 -3.22 0.78
CA VAL A 10 -1.47 -4.49 0.74
C VAL A 10 -1.77 -5.26 2.01
N VAL A 11 -1.95 -6.58 1.91
CA VAL A 11 -2.06 -7.48 3.06
C VAL A 11 -0.69 -8.07 3.32
N ASN A 12 -0.16 -7.90 4.53
CA ASN A 12 1.12 -8.50 4.91
C ASN A 12 0.95 -9.97 5.38
N PRO A 13 2.03 -10.74 5.58
CA PRO A 13 1.97 -12.13 6.06
C PRO A 13 1.28 -12.30 7.42
N ALA A 14 1.25 -11.25 8.25
CA ALA A 14 0.52 -11.26 9.52
C ALA A 14 -0.99 -11.05 9.35
N GLY A 15 -1.50 -10.89 8.12
CA GLY A 15 -2.92 -10.63 7.85
C GLY A 15 -3.35 -9.18 8.08
N LEU A 16 -2.40 -8.25 8.28
CA LEU A 16 -2.69 -6.83 8.47
C LEU A 16 -2.82 -6.11 7.13
N ILE A 17 -3.80 -5.22 7.04
CA ILE A 17 -4.00 -4.33 5.89
C ILE A 17 -3.21 -3.05 6.12
N HIS A 18 -2.24 -2.78 5.25
CA HIS A 18 -1.52 -1.52 5.20
C HIS A 18 -1.98 -0.69 4.00
N ALA A 19 -2.07 0.63 4.16
CA ALA A 19 -2.66 1.51 3.16
C ALA A 19 -1.82 2.75 2.86
N LYS A 20 -1.74 3.13 1.58
CA LYS A 20 -1.30 4.47 1.16
C LYS A 20 -2.46 5.16 0.45
N THR A 21 -2.68 6.41 0.81
CA THR A 21 -3.67 7.27 0.16
C THR A 21 -2.95 8.37 -0.60
N VAL A 22 -3.29 8.55 -1.88
CA VAL A 22 -2.74 9.61 -2.72
C VAL A 22 -3.87 10.36 -3.42
N PRO A 23 -3.64 11.62 -3.86
CA PRO A 23 -4.56 12.29 -4.77
C PRO A 23 -4.77 11.48 -6.05
N LEU A 24 -5.98 11.45 -6.61
CA LEU A 24 -6.31 10.68 -7.81
C LEU A 24 -5.38 11.02 -8.99
N ARG A 25 -4.96 12.29 -9.12
CA ARG A 25 -3.98 12.72 -10.14
C ARG A 25 -2.62 12.01 -10.08
N ARG A 26 -2.32 11.27 -9.00
CA ARG A 26 -1.09 10.47 -8.81
C ARG A 26 -1.34 8.98 -9.08
N MET A 27 -2.53 8.58 -9.53
CA MET A 27 -2.89 7.19 -9.83
C MET A 27 -1.89 6.52 -10.75
N GLY A 28 -1.44 7.21 -11.81
CA GLY A 28 -0.41 6.69 -12.72
C GLY A 28 0.85 6.26 -11.97
N SER A 29 1.41 7.14 -11.11
CA SER A 29 2.59 6.81 -10.30
C SER A 29 2.35 5.69 -9.29
N PHE A 30 1.12 5.50 -8.80
CA PHE A 30 0.78 4.43 -7.89
C PHE A 30 0.65 3.08 -8.61
N ALA A 31 0.19 3.08 -9.86
CA ALA A 31 0.17 1.89 -10.70
C ALA A 31 1.58 1.54 -11.23
N GLU A 32 2.31 2.52 -11.77
CA GLU A 32 3.66 2.38 -12.29
C GLU A 32 4.40 3.73 -12.21
N PRO A 33 5.57 3.84 -11.55
CA PRO A 33 6.41 2.77 -11.00
C PRO A 33 6.06 2.23 -9.60
N GLY A 34 4.89 2.60 -9.06
CA GLY A 34 4.48 2.22 -7.70
C GLY A 34 4.93 3.23 -6.64
N LEU A 35 4.55 3.02 -5.38
CA LEU A 35 4.95 3.88 -4.26
C LEU A 35 5.89 3.17 -3.30
N GLY A 36 6.87 3.90 -2.78
CA GLY A 36 7.84 3.39 -1.81
C GLY A 36 7.16 2.89 -0.54
N ALA A 37 7.47 1.67 -0.12
CA ALA A 37 7.07 1.10 1.15
C ALA A 37 8.25 0.38 1.80
N SER A 38 8.52 0.71 3.06
CA SER A 38 9.56 0.04 3.82
C SER A 38 9.26 -1.46 3.93
N PRO A 39 10.27 -2.35 3.87
CA PRO A 39 10.11 -3.77 4.16
C PRO A 39 9.45 -4.05 5.52
N VAL A 40 9.44 -3.09 6.43
CA VAL A 40 8.68 -3.11 7.68
C VAL A 40 7.21 -3.43 7.47
N TRP A 41 6.57 -2.99 6.37
CA TRP A 41 5.19 -3.34 6.07
C TRP A 41 4.99 -4.86 5.99
N HIS A 42 5.98 -5.57 5.45
CA HIS A 42 5.99 -7.03 5.37
C HIS A 42 6.32 -7.68 6.72
N GLY A 43 7.19 -7.08 7.53
CA GLY A 43 7.64 -7.62 8.83
C GLY A 43 6.83 -7.18 10.05
N PHE A 44 5.83 -6.31 9.92
CA PHE A 44 5.04 -5.80 11.04
C PHE A 44 4.17 -6.91 11.64
N ALA A 45 4.35 -7.15 12.94
CA ALA A 45 3.76 -8.28 13.64
C ALA A 45 2.27 -8.07 13.94
N ILE A 46 1.54 -9.19 14.10
CA ILE A 46 0.08 -9.21 14.32
C ILE A 46 -0.35 -8.48 15.60
N ASP A 47 0.53 -8.41 16.61
CA ASP A 47 0.28 -7.70 17.87
C ASP A 47 0.34 -6.17 17.74
N GLN A 48 0.70 -5.66 16.55
CA GLN A 48 0.86 -4.25 16.23
C GLN A 48 1.85 -3.52 17.16
N ALA A 49 2.74 -4.26 17.83
CA ALA A 49 3.67 -3.70 18.80
C ALA A 49 5.11 -3.64 18.27
N GLY A 50 5.41 -4.36 17.18
CA GLY A 50 6.79 -4.46 16.70
C GLY A 50 6.95 -5.00 15.29
N ILE A 51 8.21 -5.17 14.94
CA ILE A 51 8.67 -5.63 13.63
C ILE A 51 9.49 -6.89 13.88
N VAL A 52 9.21 -7.94 13.13
CA VAL A 52 10.08 -9.12 13.11
C VAL A 52 11.33 -8.76 12.31
N PHE A 53 12.46 -8.64 13.01
CA PHE A 53 13.77 -8.44 12.40
C PHE A 53 14.42 -9.79 12.07
N GLY A 54 14.95 -9.90 10.85
CA GLY A 54 15.85 -10.96 10.43
C GLY A 54 17.00 -10.39 9.61
N GLU A 55 17.97 -11.24 9.25
CA GLU A 55 19.16 -10.83 8.50
C GLU A 55 18.82 -10.15 7.15
N SER A 56 17.69 -10.52 6.54
CA SER A 56 17.21 -9.97 5.27
C SER A 56 16.36 -8.69 5.40
N THR A 57 16.03 -8.25 6.63
CA THR A 57 15.15 -7.08 6.88
C THR A 57 15.88 -5.95 7.60
N GLY A 58 17.20 -5.87 7.45
CA GLY A 58 18.05 -4.79 7.95
C GLY A 58 17.85 -3.46 7.19
N VAL A 59 18.88 -2.62 7.14
CA VAL A 59 18.82 -1.30 6.48
C VAL A 59 18.88 -1.46 4.96
N VAL A 60 17.75 -1.79 4.35
CA VAL A 60 17.56 -1.87 2.90
C VAL A 60 16.56 -0.80 2.43
N GLY A 61 16.59 -0.48 1.14
CA GLY A 61 15.70 0.52 0.55
C GLY A 61 14.23 0.07 0.50
N ASP A 62 13.36 1.02 0.20
CA ASP A 62 11.93 0.77 0.04
C ASP A 62 11.62 -0.19 -1.11
N GLN A 63 10.64 -1.07 -0.88
CA GLN A 63 9.92 -1.80 -1.91
C GLN A 63 8.95 -0.87 -2.64
N ARG A 64 8.31 -1.38 -3.69
CA ARG A 64 7.36 -0.62 -4.51
C ARG A 64 6.01 -1.30 -4.55
N ILE A 65 5.04 -0.70 -3.87
CA ILE A 65 3.64 -1.12 -3.95
C ILE A 65 3.08 -0.61 -5.28
N ARG A 66 2.57 -1.53 -6.09
CA ARG A 66 1.82 -1.22 -7.31
C ARG A 66 0.37 -1.64 -7.14
N ILE A 67 -0.56 -0.71 -7.39
CA ILE A 67 -1.99 -1.02 -7.36
C ILE A 67 -2.46 -1.65 -8.67
N ASP A 68 -3.40 -2.57 -8.57
CA ASP A 68 -4.12 -3.14 -9.71
C ASP A 68 -5.30 -2.24 -10.10
N LEU A 69 -5.14 -1.51 -11.20
CA LEU A 69 -6.19 -0.65 -11.74
C LEU A 69 -7.39 -1.45 -12.29
N GLY A 70 -7.22 -2.71 -12.70
CA GLY A 70 -8.32 -3.58 -13.13
C GLY A 70 -9.25 -3.97 -11.98
N ALA A 71 -8.72 -3.96 -10.75
CA ALA A 71 -9.48 -4.21 -9.53
C ALA A 71 -9.97 -2.93 -8.82
N LEU A 72 -9.82 -1.75 -9.43
CA LEU A 72 -10.22 -0.47 -8.82
C LEU A 72 -11.73 -0.42 -8.53
N ARG A 73 -12.11 0.12 -7.37
CA ARG A 73 -13.50 0.33 -6.93
C ARG A 73 -13.69 1.76 -6.45
N ILE A 74 -14.75 2.41 -6.92
CA ILE A 74 -15.20 3.69 -6.37
C ILE A 74 -15.97 3.38 -5.08
N LEU A 75 -15.56 3.98 -3.96
CA LEU A 75 -16.17 3.75 -2.65
C LEU A 75 -17.26 4.79 -2.32
N GLY A 76 -17.28 5.93 -3.02
CA GLY A 76 -18.08 7.09 -2.66
C GLY A 76 -17.26 8.13 -1.87
N ASP A 77 -17.88 9.25 -1.53
CA ASP A 77 -17.29 10.31 -0.70
C ASP A 77 -15.92 10.83 -1.16
N GLY A 78 -15.68 10.82 -2.48
CA GLY A 78 -14.42 11.24 -3.07
C GLY A 78 -13.30 10.21 -2.99
N PHE A 79 -13.58 8.95 -2.62
CA PHE A 79 -12.60 7.87 -2.53
C PHE A 79 -12.78 6.80 -3.61
N ALA A 80 -11.64 6.33 -4.11
CA ALA A 80 -11.50 5.06 -4.79
C ALA A 80 -10.47 4.19 -4.07
N TRP A 81 -10.56 2.89 -4.29
CA TRP A 81 -9.67 1.89 -3.70
C TRP A 81 -9.19 0.90 -4.76
N ALA A 82 -7.96 0.42 -4.63
CA ALA A 82 -7.44 -0.69 -5.42
C ALA A 82 -6.49 -1.56 -4.56
N PRO A 83 -6.49 -2.89 -4.74
CA PRO A 83 -5.49 -3.74 -4.11
C PRO A 83 -4.13 -3.53 -4.76
N GLY A 84 -3.05 -3.75 -4.02
CA GLY A 84 -1.69 -3.73 -4.56
C GLY A 84 -0.79 -4.80 -3.94
N SER A 85 0.42 -4.88 -4.47
CA SER A 85 1.52 -5.76 -4.02
C SER A 85 2.86 -5.06 -4.17
#